data_AF-A0A2E7TXA9-F1
#
_entry.id   AF-A0A2E7TXA9-F1
#
_cell.length_a   1.000
_cell.length_b   1.000
_cell.length_c   1.000
_cell.angle_alpha   90.00
_cell.angle_beta   90.00
_cell.angle_gamma   90.00
#
_symmetry.space_group_name_H-M   'P 1'
#
loop_
_entity.id
_entity.type
_entity.pdbx_description
1 polymer ?
#
loop_
_entity_poly.entity_id
_entity_poly.type
_entity_poly.pdbx_seq_one_letter_code
_entity_poly.pdbx_strand_id
1 'polypeptide(L)'
;MDIQTLFLLLCIGLLAGIASGFVGIGGGMIIVPALVLGLGLNQHMAQGTSLAMMIPPIGILAVISYYKAGQIQLEYAGVLAMTFVLGAWLGSKWSLRINPSVVRLVFGIFMLLASARLIIRSWNDLYP
;
A
#
# COMPACT_ATOMS: atom_id res chain seq x y z
N MET A 1 14.98 17.39 -10.33
CA MET A 1 15.21 16.14 -9.57
C MET A 1 16.68 15.82 -9.68
N ASP A 2 17.36 15.75 -8.55
CA ASP A 2 18.75 15.33 -8.46
C ASP A 2 18.90 13.82 -8.68
N ILE A 3 20.11 13.37 -9.00
CA ILE A 3 20.41 11.97 -9.31
C ILE A 3 20.16 11.05 -8.12
N GLN A 4 20.36 11.52 -6.90
CA GLN A 4 20.15 10.72 -5.69
C GLN A 4 18.65 10.46 -5.48
N THR A 5 17.81 11.50 -5.58
CA THR A 5 16.35 11.33 -5.52
C THR A 5 15.82 10.39 -6.61
N LEU A 6 16.31 10.52 -7.86
CA LEU A 6 15.93 9.61 -8.94
C LEU A 6 16.26 8.15 -8.58
N PHE A 7 17.48 7.90 -8.11
CA PHE A 7 17.93 6.58 -7.72
C PHE A 7 17.08 6.00 -6.58
N LEU A 8 16.78 6.81 -5.55
CA LEU A 8 15.90 6.40 -4.44
C LEU A 8 14.50 6.04 -4.93
N LEU A 9 13.89 6.85 -5.80
CA LEU A 9 12.56 6.59 -6.33
C LEU A 9 12.51 5.29 -7.17
N LEU A 10 13.56 5.01 -7.96
CA LEU A 10 13.68 3.76 -8.71
C LEU A 10 13.76 2.55 -7.77
N CYS A 11 14.60 2.62 -6.74
CA CYS A 11 14.71 1.54 -5.74
C CYS A 11 13.40 1.33 -4.97
N ILE A 12 12.75 2.41 -4.53
CA ILE A 12 11.46 2.36 -3.82
C ILE A 12 10.40 1.70 -4.70
N GLY A 13 10.27 2.14 -5.95
CA GLY A 13 9.29 1.59 -6.89
C GLY A 13 9.51 0.10 -7.17
N LEU A 14 10.77 -0.31 -7.39
CA LEU A 14 11.12 -1.71 -7.65
C LEU A 14 10.81 -2.60 -6.44
N LEU A 15 11.29 -2.22 -5.25
CA LEU A 15 11.08 -2.99 -4.03
C LEU A 15 9.60 -3.06 -3.65
N ALA A 16 8.88 -1.93 -3.77
CA ALA A 16 7.45 -1.89 -3.53
C ALA A 16 6.69 -2.77 -4.52
N GLY A 17 7.08 -2.80 -5.81
CA GLY A 17 6.49 -3.66 -6.83
C GLY A 17 6.68 -5.15 -6.53
N ILE A 18 7.91 -5.56 -6.22
CA ILE A 18 8.24 -6.95 -5.86
C ILE A 18 7.42 -7.38 -4.63
N ALA A 19 7.44 -6.58 -3.58
CA ALA A 19 6.72 -6.90 -2.35
C ALA A 19 5.18 -6.88 -2.56
N SER A 20 4.67 -6.01 -3.43
CA SER A 20 3.23 -6.01 -3.78
C SER A 20 2.83 -7.28 -4.51
N GLY A 21 3.67 -7.76 -5.42
CA GLY A 21 3.44 -9.04 -6.12
C GLY A 21 3.58 -10.25 -5.21
N PHE A 22 4.46 -10.22 -4.21
CA PHE A 22 4.68 -11.32 -3.27
C PHE A 22 3.62 -11.39 -2.17
N VAL A 23 3.30 -10.25 -1.53
CA VAL A 23 2.43 -10.19 -0.34
C VAL A 23 1.02 -9.71 -0.66
N GLY A 24 0.79 -9.08 -1.81
CA GLY A 24 -0.54 -8.56 -2.18
C GLY A 24 -0.94 -7.26 -1.49
N ILE A 25 0.00 -6.54 -0.87
CA ILE A 25 -0.28 -5.35 -0.03
C ILE A 25 -0.62 -4.09 -0.84
N GLY A 26 -0.38 -4.09 -2.15
CA GLY A 26 -0.66 -2.94 -3.03
C GLY A 26 0.36 -1.80 -2.93
N GLY A 27 1.50 -1.97 -2.26
CA GLY A 27 2.66 -1.06 -2.35
C GLY A 27 2.59 0.17 -1.44
N GLY A 28 1.40 0.64 -1.06
CA GLY A 28 1.22 1.81 -0.19
C GLY A 28 1.87 1.68 1.19
N MET A 29 1.91 0.47 1.78
CA MET A 29 2.61 0.22 3.05
C MET A 29 4.13 0.36 2.95
N ILE A 30 4.71 0.29 1.75
CA ILE A 30 6.15 0.42 1.54
C ILE A 30 6.48 1.83 1.04
N ILE A 31 5.72 2.31 0.06
CA ILE A 31 5.95 3.62 -0.58
C ILE A 31 5.74 4.75 0.42
N VAL A 32 4.66 4.75 1.20
CA VAL A 32 4.37 5.86 2.11
C VAL A 32 5.47 6.03 3.17
N PRO A 33 5.88 4.98 3.93
CA PRO A 33 7.01 5.12 4.85
C PRO A 33 8.33 5.48 4.16
N ALA A 34 8.62 4.93 2.97
CA ALA A 34 9.85 5.22 2.26
C ALA A 34 9.93 6.69 1.82
N LEU A 35 8.82 7.28 1.36
CA LEU A 35 8.74 8.69 1.01
C LEU A 35 8.84 9.61 2.25
N VAL A 36 8.23 9.22 3.37
CA VAL A 36 8.25 10.00 4.61
C VAL A 36 9.62 9.96 5.29
N LEU A 37 10.18 8.76 5.46
CA LEU A 37 11.43 8.55 6.21
C LEU A 37 12.67 8.73 5.33
N GLY A 38 12.60 8.34 4.05
CA GLY A 38 13.72 8.43 3.12
C GLY A 38 13.84 9.78 2.42
N LEU A 39 12.72 10.37 2.00
CA LEU A 39 12.69 11.65 1.26
C LEU A 39 12.16 12.83 2.10
N GLY A 40 11.81 12.59 3.37
CA GLY A 40 11.37 13.65 4.28
C GLY A 40 10.01 14.26 3.94
N LEU A 41 9.20 13.62 3.09
CA LEU A 41 7.89 14.15 2.74
C LEU A 41 6.96 14.15 3.96
N ASN A 42 6.07 15.14 4.03
CA ASN A 42 4.99 15.08 5.01
C ASN A 42 4.02 13.93 4.66
N GLN A 43 3.24 13.48 5.65
CA GLN A 43 2.36 12.31 5.52
C GLN A 43 1.35 12.46 4.36
N HIS A 44 0.76 13.65 4.20
CA HIS A 44 -0.23 13.92 3.17
C HIS A 44 0.35 13.86 1.77
N MET A 45 1.53 14.45 1.56
CA MET A 45 2.24 14.38 0.28
C MET A 45 2.65 12.94 -0.05
N ALA A 46 3.24 12.22 0.90
CA ALA A 46 3.61 10.82 0.69
C ALA A 46 2.41 9.93 0.32
N GLN A 47 1.28 10.10 1.01
CA GLN A 47 0.04 9.39 0.71
C GLN A 47 -0.51 9.78 -0.67
N GLY A 48 -0.57 11.07 -0.98
CA GLY A 48 -1.03 11.57 -2.28
C GLY A 48 -0.17 11.05 -3.44
N THR A 49 1.16 11.12 -3.31
CA THR A 49 2.09 10.59 -4.32
C THR A 49 1.95 9.08 -4.48
N SER A 50 1.82 8.33 -3.37
CA SER A 50 1.60 6.88 -3.44
C SER A 50 0.28 6.54 -4.14
N LEU A 51 -0.81 7.26 -3.83
CA LEU A 51 -2.11 7.04 -4.47
C LEU A 51 -2.08 7.40 -5.96
N ALA A 52 -1.42 8.50 -6.34
CA ALA A 52 -1.26 8.87 -7.74
C ALA A 52 -0.48 7.81 -8.52
N MET A 53 0.57 7.25 -7.92
CA MET A 53 1.36 6.15 -8.50
C MET A 53 0.54 4.86 -8.68
N MET A 54 -0.53 4.65 -7.89
CA MET A 54 -1.41 3.49 -7.99
C MET A 54 -2.48 3.62 -9.09
N ILE A 55 -2.69 4.82 -9.66
CA ILE A 55 -3.67 5.03 -10.74
C ILE A 55 -3.27 4.30 -12.03
N PRO A 56 -2.00 4.35 -12.49
CA PRO A 56 -1.55 3.50 -13.58
C PRO A 56 -1.85 2.02 -13.32
N PRO A 57 -2.00 1.21 -14.37
CA PRO A 57 -2.34 -0.22 -14.27
C PRO A 57 -1.19 -1.10 -13.78
N ILE A 58 -0.50 -0.72 -12.70
CA ILE A 58 0.64 -1.44 -12.14
C ILE A 58 0.29 -2.85 -11.62
N GLY A 59 -0.96 -3.04 -11.18
CA GLY A 59 -1.44 -4.32 -10.68
C GLY A 59 -1.73 -5.34 -11.78
N ILE A 60 -1.81 -4.94 -13.06
CA ILE A 60 -2.26 -5.83 -14.14
C ILE A 60 -1.38 -7.08 -14.27
N LEU A 61 -0.06 -6.92 -14.24
CA LEU A 61 0.85 -8.06 -14.39
C LEU A 61 0.69 -9.06 -13.22
N ALA A 62 0.52 -8.57 -11.99
CA ALA A 62 0.25 -9.41 -10.84
C ALA A 62 -1.12 -10.10 -10.94
N VAL A 63 -2.16 -9.35 -11.32
CA VAL A 63 -3.52 -9.88 -11.54
C VAL A 63 -3.51 -10.98 -12.61
N ILE A 64 -2.78 -10.82 -13.72
CA ILE A 64 -2.64 -11.87 -14.74
C ILE A 64 -2.04 -13.14 -14.14
N SER A 65 -0.98 -13.02 -13.33
CA SER A 65 -0.36 -14.16 -12.66
C SER A 65 -1.30 -14.88 -11.71
N TYR A 66 -2.00 -14.15 -10.83
CA TYR A 66 -2.97 -14.73 -9.90
C TYR A 66 -4.22 -15.28 -10.60
N TYR A 67 -4.67 -14.64 -11.68
CA TYR A 67 -5.80 -15.11 -12.49
C TYR A 67 -5.47 -16.45 -13.14
N LYS A 68 -4.28 -16.56 -13.76
CA LYS A 68 -3.80 -17.82 -14.34
C LYS A 68 -3.64 -18.93 -13.30
N ALA A 69 -3.33 -18.58 -12.06
CA ALA A 69 -3.26 -19.52 -10.94
C ALA A 69 -4.64 -19.89 -10.33
N GLY A 70 -5.74 -19.33 -10.85
CA GLY A 70 -7.10 -19.55 -10.31
C GLY A 70 -7.31 -18.93 -8.92
N GLN A 71 -6.47 -18.00 -8.49
CA GLN A 71 -6.47 -17.40 -7.15
C GLN A 71 -7.18 -16.04 -7.10
N ILE A 72 -8.15 -15.80 -7.99
CA ILE A 72 -8.92 -14.55 -8.03
C ILE A 72 -10.42 -14.83 -7.97
N GLN A 73 -11.05 -14.25 -6.95
CA GLN A 73 -12.51 -14.16 -6.85
C GLN A 73 -12.98 -12.83 -7.45
N LEU A 74 -13.37 -12.85 -8.73
CA LEU A 74 -13.73 -11.65 -9.49
C LEU A 74 -14.92 -10.89 -8.91
N GLU A 75 -15.89 -11.60 -8.35
CA GLU A 75 -17.06 -10.99 -7.71
C GLU A 75 -16.64 -10.13 -6.51
N TYR A 76 -15.78 -10.67 -5.65
CA TYR A 76 -15.28 -9.96 -4.47
C TYR A 76 -14.43 -8.76 -4.89
N ALA A 77 -13.56 -8.95 -5.89
CA ALA A 77 -12.76 -7.87 -6.45
C ALA A 77 -13.63 -6.73 -7.00
N GLY A 78 -14.72 -7.04 -7.70
CA GLY A 78 -15.65 -6.06 -8.26
C GLY A 78 -16.38 -5.24 -7.19
N VAL A 79 -16.93 -5.91 -6.18
CA VAL A 79 -17.63 -5.24 -5.05
C VAL A 79 -16.66 -4.37 -4.25
N LEU A 80 -15.46 -4.89 -3.96
CA LEU A 80 -14.42 -4.13 -3.28
C LEU A 80 -13.99 -2.92 -4.09
N ALA A 81 -13.75 -3.05 -5.40
CA ALA A 81 -13.37 -1.94 -6.26
C ALA A 81 -14.43 -0.83 -6.27
N MET A 82 -15.70 -1.18 -6.37
CA MET A 82 -16.81 -0.21 -6.39
C MET A 82 -16.89 0.58 -5.07
N THR A 83 -16.86 -0.11 -3.94
CA THR A 83 -16.96 0.52 -2.62
C THR A 83 -15.68 1.25 -2.21
N PHE A 84 -14.51 0.77 -2.69
CA PHE A 84 -13.22 1.41 -2.47
C PHE A 84 -13.17 2.83 -3.00
N VAL A 85 -13.76 3.11 -4.18
CA VAL A 85 -13.77 4.47 -4.76
C VAL A 85 -14.39 5.48 -3.79
N LEU A 86 -15.57 5.15 -3.23
CA LEU A 86 -16.26 6.01 -2.27
C LEU A 86 -15.48 6.12 -0.96
N GLY A 87 -14.96 5.00 -0.44
CA GLY A 87 -14.16 4.98 0.79
C GLY A 87 -12.87 5.80 0.67
N ALA A 88 -12.15 5.68 -0.45
CA ALA A 88 -10.93 6.42 -0.71
C ALA A 88 -11.19 7.93 -0.86
N TRP A 89 -12.28 8.30 -1.54
CA TRP A 89 -12.68 9.70 -1.68
C TRP A 89 -13.05 10.33 -0.33
N LEU A 90 -13.90 9.67 0.48
CA LEU A 90 -14.27 10.16 1.81
C LEU A 90 -13.06 10.18 2.76
N GLY A 91 -12.27 9.11 2.77
CA GLY A 91 -11.09 8.97 3.60
C GLY A 91 -10.02 10.02 3.31
N SER A 92 -9.75 10.33 2.03
CA SER A 92 -8.82 11.40 1.67
C SER A 92 -9.31 12.77 2.16
N LYS A 93 -10.61 13.07 2.00
CA LYS A 93 -11.21 14.34 2.47
C LYS A 93 -11.11 14.51 3.99
N TRP A 94 -11.27 13.43 4.75
CA TRP A 94 -11.08 13.46 6.20
C TRP A 94 -9.62 13.55 6.60
N SER A 95 -8.75 12.74 5.98
CA SER A 95 -7.31 12.74 6.27
C SER A 95 -6.69 14.13 6.11
N LEU A 96 -7.00 14.83 5.01
CA LEU A 96 -6.46 16.16 4.72
C LEU A 96 -6.83 17.23 5.77
N ARG A 97 -7.87 16.99 6.59
CA ARG A 97 -8.28 17.89 7.68
C ARG A 97 -7.62 17.56 9.02
N ILE A 98 -6.96 16.40 9.12
CA ILE A 98 -6.30 15.91 10.33
C ILE A 98 -4.82 16.26 10.26
N ASN A 99 -4.21 16.49 11.43
CA ASN A 99 -2.78 16.72 11.54
C ASN A 99 -2.00 15.51 10.96
N PRO A 100 -1.02 15.73 10.05
CA PRO A 100 -0.19 14.66 9.46
C PRO A 100 0.43 13.69 10.47
N SER A 101 0.80 14.18 11.66
CA SER A 101 1.39 13.34 12.72
C SER A 101 0.38 12.36 13.30
N VAL A 102 -0.88 12.77 13.46
CA VAL A 102 -1.97 11.90 13.91
C VAL A 102 -2.27 10.84 12.85
N VAL A 103 -2.34 11.24 11.57
CA VAL A 103 -2.55 10.29 10.46
C VAL A 103 -1.41 9.27 10.39
N ARG A 104 -0.15 9.72 10.58
CA ARG A 104 1.02 8.84 10.65
C ARG A 104 0.94 7.86 11.81
N LEU A 105 0.53 8.33 12.99
CA LEU A 105 0.34 7.48 14.18
C LEU A 105 -0.72 6.40 13.93
N VAL A 106 -1.89 6.80 13.43
CA VAL A 106 -2.99 5.86 13.11
C VAL A 106 -2.53 4.82 12.09
N PHE A 107 -1.83 5.25 11.03
CA PHE A 107 -1.28 4.36 10.02
C PHE A 107 -0.27 3.36 10.62
N GLY A 108 0.64 3.84 11.47
CA GLY A 108 1.62 2.99 12.16
C GLY A 108 0.97 1.95 13.08
N ILE A 109 -0.04 2.34 13.87
CA ILE A 109 -0.80 1.40 14.72
C ILE A 109 -1.51 0.36 13.85
N PHE A 110 -2.15 0.76 12.75
CA PHE A 110 -2.79 -0.16 11.83
C PHE A 110 -1.80 -1.19 11.27
N MET A 111 -0.61 -0.76 10.84
CA MET A 111 0.43 -1.66 10.35
C MET A 111 0.91 -2.64 11.44
N LEU A 112 1.12 -2.16 12.66
CA LEU A 112 1.52 -3.01 13.79
C LEU A 112 0.49 -4.11 14.06
N LEU A 113 -0.79 -3.75 14.10
CA LEU A 113 -1.88 -4.69 14.34
C LEU A 113 -2.02 -5.72 13.22
N ALA A 114 -1.93 -5.27 11.96
CA ALA A 114 -1.99 -6.15 10.81
C ALA A 114 -0.82 -7.16 10.83
N SER A 115 0.40 -6.68 11.08
CA SER A 115 1.60 -7.51 11.20
C SER A 115 1.47 -8.55 12.31
N ALA A 116 1.11 -8.12 13.52
CA ALA A 116 0.95 -9.01 14.67
C ALA A 116 -0.07 -10.13 14.39
N ARG A 117 -1.23 -9.79 13.82
CA ARG A 117 -2.27 -10.79 13.52
C ARG A 117 -1.84 -11.79 12.45
N LEU A 118 -1.15 -11.35 11.40
CA LEU A 118 -0.65 -12.24 10.36
C LEU A 118 0.38 -13.22 10.94
N ILE A 119 1.33 -12.72 11.73
CA ILE A 119 2.36 -13.55 12.38
C ILE A 119 1.72 -14.59 13.31
N ILE A 120 0.80 -14.18 14.18
CA ILE A 120 0.14 -15.10 15.11
C ILE A 120 -0.60 -16.19 14.35
N ARG A 121 -1.35 -15.83 13.30
CA ARG A 121 -2.06 -16.81 12.48
C ARG A 121 -1.10 -17.79 11.81
N SER A 122 -0.07 -17.28 11.15
CA SER A 122 0.93 -18.13 10.49
C SER A 122 1.70 -19.00 11.49
N TRP A 123 1.94 -18.53 12.71
CA TRP A 123 2.57 -19.31 13.76
C TRP A 123 1.71 -20.50 14.15
N ASN A 124 0.42 -20.28 14.39
CA ASN A 124 -0.53 -21.34 14.72
C ASN A 124 -0.71 -22.34 13.57
N ASP A 125 -0.66 -21.88 12.32
CA ASP A 125 -0.76 -22.76 11.15
C ASP A 125 0.50 -23.64 10.98
N LEU A 126 1.68 -23.17 11.41
CA LEU A 126 2.96 -23.89 11.33
C LEU A 126 3.20 -24.84 12.52
N TYR A 127 2.69 -24.47 13.70
CA TYR A 127 2.83 -25.22 14.95
C TYR A 127 1.45 -25.47 15.57
N PRO A 128 0.66 -26.42 15.02
CA PRO A 128 -0.70 -26.70 15.46
C PRO A 128 -0.78 -27.32 16.86
#